data_AF-A0A7V8VUH4-F1
#
_entry.id   AF-A0A7V8VUH4-F1
#
_cell.length_a   1.000
_cell.length_b   1.000
_cell.length_c   1.000
_cell.angle_alpha   90.00
_cell.angle_beta   90.00
_cell.angle_gamma   90.00
#
_symmetry.space_group_name_H-M   'P 1'
#
loop_
_entity.id
_entity.type
_entity.pdbx_description
1 polymer ?
#
loop_
_entity_poly.entity_id
_entity_poly.type
_entity_poly.pdbx_seq_one_letter_code
_entity_poly.pdbx_strand_id
1 'polypeptide(L)'
;MNAVPLSEVLKRSDEWIEIRPEERYREVTVRLWGNGVVLRREVSGAEIAASRRLMVRAGQFILSRIDARNGALGLVPEALHGAVVSNDFP
;
A
#
# COMPACT_ATOMS: atom_id res chain seq x y z
N MET A 1 8.84 28.79 2.53
CA MET A 1 8.99 27.33 2.43
C MET A 1 9.20 27.01 0.97
N ASN A 2 10.30 26.35 0.61
CA ASN A 2 10.52 25.91 -0.76
C ASN A 2 9.83 24.56 -0.92
N ALA A 3 8.89 24.47 -1.86
CA ALA A 3 8.28 23.22 -2.26
C ALA A 3 9.00 22.69 -3.50
N VAL A 4 9.11 21.37 -3.61
CA VAL A 4 9.62 20.67 -4.80
C VAL A 4 8.53 19.76 -5.37
N PRO A 5 8.53 19.48 -6.68
CA PRO A 5 7.71 18.42 -7.26
C PRO A 5 7.92 17.07 -6.57
N LEU A 6 6.84 16.31 -6.39
CA LEU A 6 6.95 14.95 -5.83
C LEU A 6 7.86 14.04 -6.66
N SER A 7 7.97 14.27 -7.96
CA SER A 7 8.87 13.52 -8.84
C SER A 7 10.35 13.67 -8.51
N GLU A 8 10.73 14.72 -7.75
CA GLU A 8 12.11 14.91 -7.31
C GLU A 8 12.47 14.05 -6.09
N VAL A 9 11.46 13.58 -5.34
CA VAL A 9 11.65 12.84 -4.08
C VAL A 9 11.01 11.46 -4.05
N LEU A 10 10.07 11.18 -4.96
CA LEU A 10 9.38 9.90 -5.09
C LEU A 10 9.63 9.28 -6.46
N LYS A 11 9.81 7.96 -6.47
CA LYS A 11 9.74 7.12 -7.66
C LYS A 11 8.51 6.23 -7.56
N ARG A 12 7.69 6.22 -8.61
CA ARG A 12 6.53 5.34 -8.69
C ARG A 12 6.97 3.87 -8.64
N SER A 13 6.24 3.08 -7.85
CA SER A 13 6.36 1.62 -7.82
C SER A 13 5.21 1.01 -8.62
N ASP A 14 5.53 0.12 -9.54
CA ASP A 14 4.54 -0.67 -10.29
C ASP A 14 4.84 -2.17 -10.12
N GLU A 15 5.24 -2.56 -8.90
CA GLU A 15 5.59 -3.95 -8.55
C GLU A 15 4.32 -4.82 -8.42
N TRP A 16 3.78 -5.25 -9.56
CA TRP A 16 2.67 -6.18 -9.61
C TRP A 16 3.12 -7.61 -9.28
N ILE A 17 2.32 -8.30 -8.47
CA ILE A 17 2.47 -9.73 -8.20
C ILE A 17 1.18 -10.47 -8.54
N GLU A 18 1.33 -11.72 -8.99
CA GLU A 18 0.22 -12.65 -9.11
C GLU A 18 -0.22 -13.12 -7.73
N ILE A 19 -1.53 -13.26 -7.54
CA ILE A 19 -2.11 -13.81 -6.31
C ILE A 19 -2.36 -15.30 -6.52
N ARG A 20 -1.71 -16.12 -5.71
CA ARG A 20 -1.84 -17.58 -5.76
C ARG A 20 -2.78 -18.07 -4.66
N PRO A 21 -3.80 -18.90 -4.98
CA PRO A 21 -4.79 -19.35 -4.01
C PRO A 21 -4.22 -19.96 -2.72
N GLU A 22 -3.11 -20.68 -2.84
CA GLU A 22 -2.41 -21.42 -1.79
C GLU A 22 -1.47 -20.57 -0.92
N GLU A 23 -1.15 -19.35 -1.34
CA GLU A 23 -0.26 -18.46 -0.60
C GLU A 23 -1.05 -17.58 0.39
N ARG A 24 -0.33 -17.01 1.38
CA ARG A 24 -0.89 -16.04 2.35
C ARG A 24 -0.33 -14.66 2.09
N TYR A 25 -1.21 -13.66 2.19
CA TYR A 25 -0.91 -12.27 1.94
C TYR A 25 -1.32 -11.41 3.13
N ARG A 26 -0.52 -10.39 3.40
CA ARG A 26 -0.87 -9.29 4.29
C ARG A 26 -1.45 -8.16 3.44
N GLU A 27 -2.69 -7.76 3.69
CA GLU A 27 -3.24 -6.54 3.11
C GLU A 27 -3.01 -5.37 4.07
N VAL A 28 -2.67 -4.20 3.53
CA VAL A 28 -2.50 -2.98 4.34
C VAL A 28 -3.67 -2.02 4.17
N THR A 29 -3.82 -1.10 5.11
CA THR A 29 -4.70 0.07 5.00
C THR A 29 -3.97 1.27 5.59
N VAL A 30 -4.42 2.47 5.22
CA VAL A 30 -3.90 3.72 5.80
C VAL A 30 -4.95 4.33 6.70
N ARG A 31 -4.57 4.73 7.92
CA ARG A 31 -5.47 5.38 8.87
C ARG A 31 -5.64 6.86 8.51
N LEU A 32 -6.81 7.41 8.81
CA LEU A 32 -7.11 8.83 8.63
C LEU A 32 -6.19 9.71 9.51
N TRP A 33 -6.11 10.99 9.17
CA TRP A 33 -5.45 12.02 9.98
C TRP A 33 -3.96 11.78 10.21
N GLY A 34 -3.27 11.18 9.23
CA GLY A 34 -1.82 10.95 9.31
C GLY A 34 -1.40 9.84 10.28
N ASN A 35 -2.33 8.96 10.69
CA ASN A 35 -2.04 7.87 11.62
C ASN A 35 -1.35 6.65 10.96
N GLY A 36 -0.83 6.83 9.75
CA GLY A 36 0.10 5.89 9.10
C GLY A 36 -0.52 4.63 8.50
N VAL A 37 0.36 3.81 7.96
CA VAL A 37 0.05 2.53 7.32
C VAL A 37 0.00 1.41 8.37
N VAL A 38 -1.04 0.60 8.36
CA VAL A 38 -1.25 -0.51 9.30
C VAL A 38 -1.67 -1.79 8.59
N LEU A 39 -1.45 -2.94 9.23
CA LEU A 39 -2.02 -4.20 8.79
C LEU A 39 -3.55 -4.08 8.78
N ARG A 40 -4.17 -4.41 7.65
CA ARG A 40 -5.62 -4.54 7.54
C ARG A 40 -6.06 -5.93 7.98
N ARG A 41 -5.44 -6.96 7.38
CA ARG A 41 -5.71 -8.38 7.63
C ARG A 41 -4.65 -9.27 6.98
N GLU A 42 -4.60 -10.51 7.45
CA GLU A 42 -3.97 -11.62 6.74
C GLU A 42 -5.04 -12.45 6.05
N VAL A 43 -4.81 -12.83 4.80
CA VAL A 43 -5.74 -13.60 3.98
C VAL A 43 -5.01 -14.63 3.13
N SER A 44 -5.68 -15.73 2.79
CA SER A 44 -5.24 -16.60 1.71
C SER A 44 -5.43 -15.90 0.36
N GLY A 45 -4.66 -16.29 -0.65
CA GLY A 45 -4.87 -15.78 -2.01
C GLY A 45 -6.26 -16.15 -2.56
N ALA A 46 -6.84 -17.26 -2.11
CA ALA A 46 -8.19 -17.68 -2.50
C ALA A 46 -9.30 -16.69 -2.06
N GLU A 47 -9.05 -15.91 -1.01
CA GLU A 47 -9.97 -14.88 -0.52
C GLU A 47 -9.83 -13.53 -1.25
N ILE A 48 -8.78 -13.35 -2.05
CA ILE A 48 -8.55 -12.14 -2.83
C ILE A 48 -9.14 -12.34 -4.23
N ALA A 49 -10.21 -11.60 -4.54
CA ALA A 49 -10.89 -11.70 -5.84
C ALA A 49 -10.04 -11.25 -7.03
N ALA A 50 -9.02 -10.41 -6.81
CA ALA A 50 -8.13 -9.92 -7.86
C ALA A 50 -7.00 -10.91 -8.15
N SER A 51 -6.76 -11.22 -9.42
CA SER A 51 -5.66 -12.12 -9.84
C SER A 51 -4.26 -11.54 -9.63
N ARG A 52 -4.16 -10.22 -9.43
CA ARG A 52 -2.90 -9.52 -9.13
C ARG A 52 -3.13 -8.36 -8.18
N ARG A 53 -2.10 -8.03 -7.40
CA ARG A 53 -2.03 -6.84 -6.53
C ARG A 53 -0.67 -6.15 -6.69
N LEU A 54 -0.56 -4.92 -6.22
CA LEU A 54 0.74 -4.27 -6.04
C LEU A 54 1.35 -4.73 -4.72
N MET A 55 2.61 -5.14 -4.75
CA MET A 55 3.41 -5.37 -3.56
C MET A 55 4.01 -4.04 -3.07
N VAL A 56 3.96 -3.83 -1.77
CA VAL A 56 4.57 -2.67 -1.12
C VAL A 56 5.87 -3.06 -0.42
N ARG A 57 6.84 -2.16 -0.45
CA ARG A 57 8.13 -2.27 0.24
C ARG A 57 8.22 -1.22 1.35
N ALA A 58 8.96 -1.54 2.39
CA ALA A 58 9.21 -0.59 3.48
C ALA A 58 9.79 0.73 2.94
N GLY A 59 9.37 1.85 3.53
CA GLY A 59 9.77 3.19 3.10
C GLY A 59 9.02 3.74 1.89
N GLN A 60 8.19 2.94 1.19
CA GLN A 60 7.32 3.47 0.14
C GLN A 60 6.24 4.36 0.74
N PHE A 61 5.97 5.49 0.08
CA PHE A 61 4.84 6.36 0.39
C PHE A 61 3.60 5.87 -0.35
N ILE A 62 2.52 5.64 0.38
CA ILE A 62 1.22 5.24 -0.18
C ILE A 62 0.10 6.11 0.39
N LEU A 63 -1.00 6.20 -0.35
CA LEU A 63 -2.21 6.93 0.07
C LEU A 63 -3.47 6.17 -0.35
N SER A 64 -4.56 6.31 0.39
CA SER A 64 -5.87 5.84 -0.09
C SER A 64 -6.44 6.86 -1.06
N ARG A 65 -6.74 6.50 -2.32
CA ARG A 65 -7.40 7.43 -3.26
C ARG A 65 -8.73 7.97 -2.73
N ILE A 66 -9.46 7.14 -1.99
CA ILE A 66 -10.79 7.46 -1.47
C ILE A 66 -10.68 8.47 -0.33
N ASP A 67 -9.70 8.29 0.55
CA ASP A 67 -9.57 9.04 1.81
C ASP A 67 -8.36 9.97 1.88
N ALA A 68 -7.66 10.21 0.75
CA ALA A 68 -6.48 11.08 0.70
C ALA A 68 -6.78 12.48 1.28
N ARG A 69 -7.97 13.02 1.01
CA ARG A 69 -8.44 14.30 1.54
C ARG A 69 -8.56 14.33 3.06
N ASN A 70 -8.73 13.18 3.69
CA ASN A 70 -8.83 12.99 5.13
C ASN A 70 -7.48 12.58 5.75
N GLY A 71 -6.37 12.78 5.02
CA GLY A 71 -5.03 12.47 5.50
C GLY A 71 -4.71 10.98 5.58
N ALA A 72 -5.39 10.13 4.78
CA ALA A 72 -5.08 8.72 4.67
C ALA A 72 -3.84 8.49 3.78
N LEU A 73 -2.67 8.91 4.28
CA LEU A 73 -1.36 8.80 3.63
C LEU A 73 -0.28 8.39 4.65
N GLY A 74 0.78 7.73 4.19
CA GLY A 74 1.88 7.35 5.07
C GLY A 74 2.98 6.52 4.40
N LEU A 75 4.05 6.28 5.16
CA LEU A 75 5.14 5.39 4.75
C LEU A 75 4.86 3.96 5.23
N VAL A 76 5.16 2.98 4.39
CA VAL A 76 5.06 1.56 4.71
C VAL A 76 6.14 1.20 5.74
N PRO A 77 5.78 0.71 6.95
CA PRO A 77 6.76 0.32 7.95
C PRO A 77 7.43 -1.01 7.59
N GLU A 78 8.62 -1.27 8.17
CA GLU A 78 9.36 -2.54 7.99
C GLU A 78 8.52 -3.78 8.28
N ALA A 79 7.66 -3.72 9.30
CA ALA A 79 6.75 -4.80 9.65
C ALA A 79 5.78 -5.18 8.51
N LEU A 80 5.56 -4.31 7.52
CA LEU A 80 4.67 -4.53 6.38
C LEU A 80 5.44 -4.64 5.04
N HIS A 81 6.76 -4.83 5.09
CA HIS A 81 7.55 -5.13 3.90
C HIS A 81 7.00 -6.37 3.16
N GLY A 82 6.73 -6.25 1.86
CA GLY A 82 6.21 -7.34 1.03
C GLY A 82 4.70 -7.59 1.21
N ALA A 83 3.98 -6.72 1.92
CA ALA A 83 2.52 -6.76 1.96
C ALA A 83 1.93 -6.31 0.59
N VAL A 84 0.62 -6.46 0.42
CA VAL A 84 -0.08 -6.07 -0.81
C VAL A 84 -1.15 -5.01 -0.56
N VAL A 85 -1.42 -4.22 -1.59
CA VAL A 85 -2.50 -3.23 -1.60
C VAL A 85 -3.51 -3.49 -2.71
N SER A 86 -4.74 -3.03 -2.51
CA SER A 86 -5.69 -2.91 -3.62
C SER A 86 -5.24 -1.85 -4.60
N ASN A 87 -5.91 -1.78 -5.74
CA ASN A 87 -5.69 -0.72 -6.71
C ASN A 87 -6.11 0.66 -6.17
N ASP A 88 -6.61 0.80 -4.94
CA ASP A 88 -6.95 2.10 -4.36
C ASP A 88 -5.74 2.82 -3.75
N PHE A 89 -4.57 2.16 -3.72
CA PHE A 89 -3.33 2.71 -3.18
C PHE A 89 -2.29 2.85 -4.30
N PRO A 90 -2.14 4.05 -4.88
CA PRO A 90 -1.09 4.35 -5.84
C PRO A 90 0.27 4.54 -5.16
#